data_AF-A0A1H4B8I7-F1
#
_entry.id   AF-A0A1H4B8I7-F1
#
_cell.length_a   1.000
_cell.length_b   1.000
_cell.length_c   1.000
_cell.angle_alpha   90.00
_cell.angle_beta   90.00
_cell.angle_gamma   90.00
#
_symmetry.space_group_name_H-M   'P 1'
#
loop_
_entity.id
_entity.type
_entity.pdbx_description
1 polymer ?
#
loop_
_entity_poly.entity_id
_entity_poly.type
_entity_poly.pdbx_seq_one_letter_code
_entity_poly.pdbx_strand_id
1 'polypeptide(L)'
;MEMVLNKTVALEARSSILIFIDDEPKPIADFISPVNFELDTTKLVDGKHTLKIVSRDPDGKEGVRMIPFEVQNGPAIAIEGIKENAVVDGVLPLMINAYGKGNAQNFNIVGSESPRSIPSWVWIIIIGFFGWAMYYLISYLHLRPQ
;
A
#
# COMPACT_ATOMS: atom_id res chain seq x y z
N MET A 1 -23.27 57.19 13.52
CA MET A 1 -22.96 56.00 14.34
C MET A 1 -23.23 54.80 13.45
N GLU A 2 -22.17 54.31 12.84
CA GLU A 2 -22.17 53.28 11.80
C GLU A 2 -22.53 51.93 12.43
N MET A 3 -23.66 51.36 12.04
CA MET A 3 -23.99 50.00 12.40
C MET A 3 -23.24 49.09 11.43
N VAL A 4 -21.99 48.75 11.81
CA VAL A 4 -21.21 47.70 11.16
C VAL A 4 -21.90 46.37 11.45
N LEU A 5 -22.98 46.09 10.72
CA LEU A 5 -23.48 44.74 10.58
C LEU A 5 -22.58 44.09 9.53
N ASN A 6 -21.45 43.55 9.99
CA ASN A 6 -20.65 42.59 9.24
C ASN A 6 -21.52 41.34 9.05
N LYS A 7 -22.49 41.46 8.11
CA LYS A 7 -23.30 40.36 7.65
C LYS A 7 -22.32 39.37 7.07
N THR A 8 -22.09 38.34 7.88
CA THR A 8 -22.00 36.97 7.40
C THR A 8 -20.86 36.80 6.41
N VAL A 9 -19.76 36.18 6.87
CA VAL A 9 -19.03 35.18 6.08
C VAL A 9 -19.98 34.70 4.99
N ALA A 10 -19.78 35.13 3.75
CA ALA A 10 -20.60 34.66 2.63
C ALA A 10 -20.61 33.14 2.81
N LEU A 11 -21.79 32.57 3.10
CA LEU A 11 -21.96 31.13 3.22
C LEU A 11 -21.20 30.56 2.04
N GLU A 12 -20.04 29.94 2.30
CA GLU A 12 -19.11 29.62 1.23
C GLU A 12 -19.91 28.82 0.22
N ALA A 13 -20.06 29.38 -0.98
CA ALA A 13 -20.92 28.84 -2.00
C ALA A 13 -20.17 27.61 -2.53
N ARG A 14 -20.29 26.49 -1.81
CA ARG A 14 -19.57 25.26 -2.08
C ARG A 14 -20.39 24.42 -3.03
N SER A 15 -19.75 23.93 -4.08
CA SER A 15 -20.40 23.02 -5.03
C SER A 15 -20.59 21.64 -4.40
N SER A 16 -21.71 21.01 -4.75
CA SER A 16 -21.96 19.60 -4.44
C SER A 16 -21.36 18.71 -5.53
N ILE A 17 -20.88 17.54 -5.16
CA ILE A 17 -20.20 16.58 -6.04
C ILE A 17 -20.84 15.22 -5.84
N LEU A 18 -21.49 14.71 -6.89
CA LEU A 18 -22.05 13.37 -6.96
C LEU A 18 -21.14 12.47 -7.80
N ILE A 19 -20.80 11.31 -7.27
CA ILE A 19 -19.91 10.35 -7.93
C ILE A 19 -20.70 9.09 -8.25
N PHE A 20 -20.60 8.63 -9.50
CA PHE A 20 -21.25 7.44 -10.03
C PHE A 20 -20.20 6.52 -10.67
N ILE A 21 -20.46 5.22 -10.62
CA ILE A 21 -19.70 4.21 -11.34
C ILE A 21 -20.61 3.65 -12.42
N ASP A 22 -20.07 3.58 -13.63
CA ASP A 22 -20.75 3.12 -14.84
C ASP A 22 -22.08 3.87 -15.06
N ASP A 23 -23.11 3.14 -15.50
CA ASP A 23 -24.45 3.67 -15.75
C ASP A 23 -25.39 3.47 -14.54
N GLU A 24 -24.84 3.32 -13.33
CA GLU A 24 -25.65 3.15 -12.13
C GLU A 24 -26.45 4.43 -11.80
N PRO A 25 -27.77 4.31 -11.53
CA PRO A 25 -28.61 5.47 -11.25
C PRO A 25 -28.35 6.08 -9.87
N LYS A 26 -27.72 5.33 -8.96
CA LYS A 26 -27.45 5.76 -7.59
C LYS A 26 -26.00 6.24 -7.48
N PRO A 27 -25.74 7.42 -6.90
CA PRO A 27 -24.38 7.84 -6.63
C PRO A 27 -23.76 6.94 -5.54
N ILE A 28 -22.51 6.57 -5.74
CA ILE A 28 -21.71 5.86 -4.74
C ILE A 28 -21.24 6.81 -3.63
N ALA A 29 -21.19 8.11 -3.90
CA ALA A 29 -20.84 9.13 -2.93
C ALA A 29 -21.43 10.51 -3.29
N ASP A 30 -21.69 11.31 -2.24
CA ASP A 30 -22.18 12.69 -2.30
C ASP A 30 -21.35 13.55 -1.34
N PHE A 31 -20.70 14.58 -1.88
CA PHE A 31 -19.74 15.41 -1.15
C PHE A 31 -19.92 16.89 -1.45
N ILE A 32 -19.29 17.70 -0.60
CA ILE A 32 -19.14 19.15 -0.81
C ILE A 32 -17.68 19.44 -1.14
N SER A 33 -17.44 20.25 -2.16
CA SER A 33 -16.10 20.64 -2.59
C SER A 33 -15.35 21.49 -1.54
N PRO A 34 -14.01 21.36 -1.43
CA PRO A 34 -13.15 20.32 -2.01
C PRO A 34 -13.19 19.01 -1.21
N VAL A 35 -13.03 17.86 -1.87
CA VAL A 35 -13.05 16.54 -1.24
C VAL A 35 -11.96 15.61 -1.78
N ASN A 36 -11.37 14.81 -0.90
CA ASN A 36 -10.56 13.64 -1.27
C ASN A 36 -11.45 12.39 -1.17
N PHE A 37 -11.50 11.61 -2.26
CA PHE A 37 -12.31 10.41 -2.35
C PHE A 37 -11.43 9.20 -2.68
N GLU A 38 -11.57 8.12 -1.91
CA GLU A 38 -10.89 6.85 -2.14
C GLU A 38 -11.86 5.84 -2.74
N LEU A 39 -11.53 5.35 -3.94
CA LEU A 39 -12.31 4.32 -4.63
C LEU A 39 -11.76 2.93 -4.33
N ASP A 40 -12.54 2.11 -3.64
CA ASP A 40 -12.23 0.70 -3.41
C ASP A 40 -12.59 -0.15 -4.63
N THR A 41 -11.61 -0.39 -5.50
CA THR A 41 -11.77 -1.16 -6.73
C THR A 41 -11.89 -2.67 -6.50
N THR A 42 -11.63 -3.18 -5.29
CA THR A 42 -11.73 -4.63 -4.98
C THR A 42 -13.15 -5.17 -5.03
N LYS A 43 -14.13 -4.27 -4.96
CA LYS A 43 -15.57 -4.57 -5.06
C LYS A 43 -16.11 -4.48 -6.48
N LEU A 44 -15.30 -3.99 -7.42
CA LEU A 44 -15.65 -3.90 -8.83
C LEU A 44 -15.25 -5.20 -9.53
N VAL A 45 -16.02 -5.54 -10.57
CA VAL A 45 -15.68 -6.67 -11.45
C VAL A 45 -14.48 -6.32 -12.32
N ASP A 46 -13.81 -7.33 -12.86
CA ASP A 46 -12.74 -7.08 -13.83
C ASP A 46 -13.32 -6.56 -15.14
N GLY A 47 -12.63 -5.60 -15.75
CA GLY A 47 -12.99 -5.05 -17.05
C GLY A 47 -13.05 -3.52 -17.06
N LYS A 48 -13.69 -2.99 -18.11
CA LYS A 48 -13.77 -1.55 -18.37
C LYS A 48 -14.91 -0.94 -17.57
N HIS A 49 -14.61 0.16 -16.89
CA HIS A 49 -15.52 0.94 -16.09
C HIS A 49 -15.43 2.43 -16.43
N THR A 50 -16.45 3.19 -16.04
CA THR A 50 -16.48 4.65 -16.21
C THR A 50 -16.80 5.32 -14.89
N LEU A 51 -15.93 6.22 -14.43
CA LEU A 51 -16.20 7.08 -13.28
C LEU A 51 -16.87 8.36 -13.78
N LYS A 52 -18.12 8.58 -13.38
CA LYS A 52 -18.89 9.78 -13.72
C LYS A 52 -19.01 10.69 -12.51
N ILE A 53 -18.56 11.92 -12.66
CA ILE A 53 -18.57 12.95 -11.62
C ILE A 53 -19.50 14.06 -12.09
N VAL A 54 -20.52 14.36 -11.30
CA VAL A 54 -21.47 15.45 -11.53
C VAL A 54 -21.26 16.48 -10.43
N SER A 55 -20.73 17.65 -10.80
CA SER A 55 -20.61 18.78 -9.88
C SER A 55 -21.76 19.74 -10.11
N ARG A 56 -22.44 20.17 -9.04
CA ARG A 56 -23.48 21.20 -9.08
C ARG A 56 -23.03 22.40 -8.27
N ASP A 57 -22.91 23.53 -8.96
CA ASP A 57 -22.58 24.80 -8.36
C ASP A 57 -23.76 25.35 -7.54
N PRO A 58 -23.49 26.26 -6.58
CA PRO A 58 -24.52 26.95 -5.79
C PRO A 58 -25.56 27.69 -6.64
N ASP A 59 -25.16 28.15 -7.83
CA ASP A 59 -26.03 28.80 -8.81
C ASP A 59 -26.88 27.81 -9.63
N GLY A 60 -26.80 26.51 -9.33
CA GLY A 60 -27.57 25.45 -9.97
C GLY A 60 -27.00 24.96 -11.31
N LYS A 61 -25.83 25.44 -11.73
CA LYS A 61 -25.14 24.94 -12.93
C LYS A 61 -24.53 23.57 -12.66
N GLU A 62 -24.64 22.67 -13.62
CA GLU A 62 -24.09 21.32 -13.52
C GLU A 62 -22.93 21.12 -14.51
N GLY A 63 -21.82 20.58 -14.01
CA GLY A 63 -20.69 20.10 -14.80
C GLY A 63 -20.57 18.58 -14.69
N VAL A 64 -20.39 17.90 -15.82
CA VAL A 64 -20.24 16.44 -15.86
C VAL A 64 -18.86 16.08 -16.42
N ARG A 65 -18.15 15.20 -15.72
CA ARG A 65 -16.88 14.61 -16.17
C ARG A 65 -16.98 13.10 -16.15
N MET A 66 -16.56 12.46 -17.24
CA MET A 66 -16.48 11.00 -17.34
C MET A 66 -15.01 10.59 -17.51
N ILE A 67 -14.58 9.60 -16.75
CA ILE A 67 -13.20 9.09 -16.74
C ILE A 67 -13.26 7.57 -16.94
N PRO A 68 -12.87 7.04 -18.11
CA PRO A 68 -12.78 5.60 -18.32
C PRO A 68 -11.57 5.03 -17.55
N PHE A 69 -11.75 3.85 -16.95
CA PHE A 69 -10.68 3.10 -16.28
C PHE A 69 -10.91 1.59 -16.43
N GLU A 70 -9.90 0.78 -16.14
CA GLU A 70 -10.00 -0.68 -16.21
C GLU A 70 -9.60 -1.28 -14.86
N VAL A 71 -10.41 -2.23 -14.38
CA VAL A 71 -10.20 -2.96 -13.14
C VAL A 71 -9.63 -4.34 -13.47
N GLN A 72 -8.56 -4.72 -12.77
CA GLN A 72 -7.92 -6.03 -12.87
C GLN A 72 -7.59 -6.55 -11.46
N ASN A 73 -8.59 -7.16 -10.84
CA ASN A 73 -8.53 -7.84 -9.54
C ASN A 73 -8.23 -9.35 -9.69
N GLY A 74 -8.48 -9.93 -10.86
CA GLY A 74 -8.21 -11.33 -11.18
C GLY A 74 -6.71 -11.69 -11.27
N PRO A 75 -6.40 -12.98 -11.45
CA PRO A 75 -5.02 -13.44 -11.59
C PRO A 75 -4.37 -12.90 -12.86
N ALA A 76 -3.10 -12.51 -12.77
CA ALA A 76 -2.31 -12.14 -13.93
C ALA A 76 -1.93 -13.41 -14.71
N ILE A 77 -2.26 -13.45 -16.00
CA ILE A 77 -1.93 -14.57 -16.87
C ILE A 77 -0.70 -14.19 -17.71
N ALA A 78 0.37 -14.99 -17.62
CA ALA A 78 1.55 -14.86 -18.46
C ALA A 78 1.61 -16.04 -19.43
N ILE A 79 1.83 -15.73 -20.71
CA ILE A 79 1.98 -16.74 -21.76
C ILE A 79 3.37 -16.61 -22.35
N GLU A 80 4.10 -17.71 -22.37
CA GLU A 80 5.39 -17.84 -23.04
C GLU A 80 5.25 -18.77 -24.26
N GLY A 81 6.09 -18.55 -25.27
CA GLY A 81 6.08 -19.30 -26.52
C GLY A 81 5.36 -18.60 -27.68
N ILE A 82 4.59 -17.53 -27.43
CA ILE A 82 3.99 -16.68 -28.49
C ILE A 82 3.95 -15.21 -28.07
N LYS A 83 4.02 -14.30 -29.05
CA LYS A 83 3.87 -12.85 -28.85
C LYS A 83 2.54 -12.38 -29.43
N GLU A 84 2.04 -11.25 -28.91
CA GLU A 84 0.91 -10.56 -29.51
C GLU A 84 1.17 -10.28 -31.00
N ASN A 85 0.16 -10.55 -31.83
CA ASN A 85 0.21 -10.38 -33.29
C ASN A 85 1.27 -11.21 -34.02
N ALA A 86 1.80 -12.28 -33.41
CA ALA A 86 2.73 -13.18 -34.10
C ALA A 86 2.00 -13.95 -35.23
N VAL A 87 2.64 -14.00 -36.40
CA VAL A 87 2.23 -14.91 -37.50
C VAL A 87 2.97 -16.22 -37.30
N VAL A 88 2.23 -17.31 -37.09
CA VAL A 88 2.77 -18.63 -36.75
C VAL A 88 2.28 -19.68 -37.74
N ASP A 89 3.08 -20.73 -37.94
CA ASP A 89 2.76 -21.88 -38.79
C ASP A 89 3.20 -23.18 -38.09
N GLY A 90 2.45 -24.27 -38.28
CA GLY A 90 2.71 -25.57 -37.63
C GLY A 90 2.31 -25.66 -36.15
N VAL A 91 3.07 -26.42 -35.36
CA VAL A 91 2.79 -26.70 -33.93
C VAL A 91 3.72 -25.87 -33.04
N LEU A 92 3.14 -25.05 -32.16
CA LEU A 92 3.86 -24.14 -31.28
C LEU A 92 3.61 -24.52 -29.81
N PRO A 93 4.64 -24.93 -29.03
CA PRO A 93 4.47 -25.18 -27.61
C PRO A 93 4.28 -23.86 -26.87
N LEU A 94 3.22 -23.77 -26.06
CA LEU A 94 2.93 -22.62 -25.21
C LEU A 94 3.02 -23.01 -23.75
N MET A 95 3.54 -22.11 -22.93
CA MET A 95 3.50 -22.22 -21.47
C MET A 95 2.60 -21.13 -20.92
N ILE A 96 1.60 -21.52 -20.12
CA ILE A 96 0.62 -20.61 -19.55
C ILE A 96 0.79 -20.65 -18.03
N ASN A 97 1.07 -19.49 -17.45
CA ASN A 97 1.21 -19.29 -16.01
C ASN A 97 0.12 -18.35 -15.52
N ALA A 98 -0.49 -18.65 -14.37
CA ALA A 98 -1.46 -17.76 -13.72
C ALA A 98 -0.95 -17.41 -12.32
N TYR A 99 -0.74 -16.12 -12.08
CA TYR A 99 -0.31 -15.58 -10.80
C TYR A 99 -1.50 -14.91 -10.12
N GLY A 100 -1.97 -15.49 -9.01
CA GLY A 100 -2.91 -14.78 -8.16
C GLY A 100 -2.26 -13.55 -7.55
N LYS A 101 -2.97 -12.41 -7.51
CA LYS A 101 -2.65 -11.29 -6.61
C LYS A 101 -2.88 -11.74 -5.17
N GLY A 102 -2.05 -12.66 -4.68
CA GLY A 102 -1.99 -13.02 -3.27
C GLY A 102 -1.57 -11.80 -2.47
N ASN A 103 -2.13 -11.64 -1.28
CA ASN A 103 -1.88 -10.50 -0.40
C ASN A 103 -0.36 -10.39 -0.14
N ALA A 104 0.31 -9.45 -0.81
CA ALA A 104 1.77 -9.26 -0.74
C ALA A 104 2.27 -8.92 0.67
N GLN A 105 1.33 -8.65 1.59
CA GLN A 105 1.56 -8.38 3.01
C GLN A 105 2.07 -9.61 3.80
N ASN A 106 2.00 -10.83 3.26
CA ASN A 106 2.45 -12.03 3.98
C ASN A 106 3.50 -12.81 3.19
N PHE A 107 4.56 -12.12 2.73
CA PHE A 107 5.80 -12.80 2.36
C PHE A 107 6.54 -13.20 3.65
N ASN A 108 5.99 -14.20 4.34
CA ASN A 108 6.60 -14.73 5.55
C ASN A 108 7.79 -15.61 5.12
N ILE A 109 8.95 -14.99 4.94
CA ILE A 109 10.21 -15.72 4.76
C ILE A 109 10.50 -16.38 6.11
N VAL A 110 9.88 -17.53 6.36
CA VAL A 110 10.18 -18.31 7.55
C VAL A 110 11.60 -18.87 7.38
N GLY A 111 12.54 -18.22 8.06
CA GLY A 111 13.82 -18.80 8.47
C GLY A 111 14.75 -19.22 7.34
N SER A 112 15.30 -18.26 6.59
CA SER A 112 16.55 -18.50 5.82
C SER A 112 17.81 -18.53 6.73
N GLU A 113 17.64 -18.32 8.03
CA GLU A 113 18.73 -18.37 9.00
C GLU A 113 18.73 -19.74 9.69
N SER A 114 19.70 -20.58 9.35
CA SER A 114 19.99 -21.77 10.16
C SER A 114 20.43 -21.30 11.55
N PRO A 115 19.85 -21.79 12.67
CA PRO A 115 20.28 -21.39 14.00
C PRO A 115 21.73 -21.81 14.20
N ARG A 116 22.66 -20.85 14.08
CA ARG A 116 24.08 -21.09 14.26
C ARG A 116 24.41 -20.96 15.73
N SER A 117 24.98 -22.01 16.32
CA SER A 117 25.46 -21.99 17.71
C SER A 117 26.49 -20.87 17.92
N ILE A 118 26.58 -20.39 19.17
CA ILE A 118 27.55 -19.35 19.55
C ILE A 118 28.96 -19.82 19.18
N PRO A 119 29.73 -19.03 18.39
CA PRO A 119 31.08 -19.40 18.00
C PRO A 119 31.99 -19.65 19.21
N SER A 120 32.86 -20.66 19.12
CA SER A 120 33.77 -21.05 20.21
C SER A 120 34.68 -19.91 20.70
N TRP A 121 34.98 -18.93 19.83
CA TRP A 121 35.80 -17.77 20.21
C TRP A 121 35.15 -16.90 21.29
N VAL A 122 33.81 -16.85 21.38
CA VAL A 122 33.10 -16.09 22.43
C VAL A 122 33.40 -16.68 23.80
N TRP A 123 33.41 -18.01 23.92
CA TRP A 123 33.76 -18.69 25.16
C TRP A 123 35.22 -18.46 25.56
N ILE A 124 36.13 -18.42 24.59
CA ILE A 124 37.54 -18.09 24.85
C ILE A 124 37.67 -16.68 25.42
N ILE A 125 36.93 -15.70 24.88
CA ILE A 125 36.92 -14.33 25.40
C ILE A 125 36.33 -14.27 26.81
N ILE A 126 35.20 -14.95 27.06
CA ILE A 126 34.57 -14.98 28.39
C ILE A 126 35.54 -15.57 29.42
N ILE A 127 36.14 -16.73 29.14
CA ILE A 127 37.09 -17.38 30.04
C ILE A 127 38.31 -16.49 30.27
N GLY A 128 38.83 -15.86 29.21
CA GLY A 128 39.95 -14.92 29.32
C GLY A 128 39.63 -13.71 30.18
N PHE A 129 38.45 -13.10 29.99
CA PHE A 129 38.00 -11.95 30.76
C PHE A 129 37.80 -12.30 32.24
N PHE A 130 37.14 -13.42 32.54
CA PHE A 130 36.94 -13.87 33.92
C PHE A 130 38.27 -14.24 34.59
N GLY A 131 39.17 -14.93 33.90
CA GLY A 131 40.50 -15.25 34.41
C GLY A 131 41.31 -13.98 34.72
N TRP A 132 41.29 -13.01 33.82
CA TRP A 132 41.94 -11.71 33.99
C TRP A 132 41.33 -10.93 35.17
N ALA A 133 40.01 -10.80 35.24
CA ALA A 133 39.33 -10.12 36.33
C ALA A 133 39.61 -10.78 37.70
N MET A 134 39.62 -12.11 37.75
CA MET A 134 39.93 -12.88 38.95
C MET A 134 41.39 -12.65 39.40
N TYR A 135 42.34 -12.64 38.46
CA TYR A 135 43.74 -12.32 38.76
C TYR A 135 43.87 -10.97 39.45
N TYR A 136 43.30 -9.90 38.86
CA TYR A 136 43.36 -8.56 39.45
C TYR A 136 42.61 -8.46 40.78
N LEU A 137 41.50 -9.17 40.93
CA LEU A 137 40.76 -9.22 42.20
C LEU A 137 41.61 -9.84 43.31
N ILE A 138 42.25 -10.99 43.05
CA ILE A 138 43.13 -11.66 44.02
C ILE A 138 44.32 -10.77 44.35
N SER A 139 44.99 -10.22 43.33
CA SER A 139 46.12 -9.29 43.54
C SER A 139 45.72 -8.09 44.39
N TYR A 140 44.56 -7.50 44.13
CA TYR A 140 44.04 -6.38 44.91
C TYR A 140 43.77 -6.76 46.38
N LEU A 141 43.17 -7.92 46.63
CA LEU A 141 42.93 -8.42 47.99
C LEU A 141 44.23 -8.73 48.73
N HIS A 142 45.26 -9.23 48.03
CA HIS A 142 46.58 -9.53 48.63
C HIS A 142 47.41 -8.29 48.91
N LEU A 143 47.23 -7.22 48.12
CA LEU A 143 47.91 -5.93 48.29
C LEU A 143 47.27 -5.04 49.38
N ARG A 144 46.16 -5.47 50.00
CA ARG A 144 45.61 -4.81 51.19
C ARG A 144 46.36 -5.33 52.43
N PRO A 145 47.27 -4.54 53.05
CA PRO A 145 47.74 -4.90 54.39
C PRO A 145 46.56 -4.90 55.36
N GLN A 146 46.50 -5.89 56.26
CA GLN A 146 45.53 -5.91 57.36
C GLN A 146 45.72 -4.72 58.30
#